data_AF-A0A845WPU4-F1
#
_entry.id   AF-A0A845WPU4-F1
#
_cell.length_a   1.000
_cell.length_b   1.000
_cell.length_c   1.000
_cell.angle_alpha   90.00
_cell.angle_beta   90.00
_cell.angle_gamma   90.00
#
_symmetry.space_group_name_H-M   'P 1'
#
loop_
_entity.id
_entity.type
_entity.pdbx_description
1 polymer ?
#
loop_
_entity_poly.entity_id
_entity_poly.type
_entity_poly.pdbx_seq_one_letter_code
_entity_poly.pdbx_strand_id
1 'polypeptide(L)'
;MLNFKSLGLSILSASVVLQSQALACVPESVLDNFTNFYFWQANPEMSNKSIKSHQKQYKKEWLAIKEVLKDRIVWMEIPSCYADHGDYGYEVKDYVETITALIDAVFYASHPELKGRKLRPSETHLIREWNLIKQSFIYDPC
;
A
#
# COMPACT_ATOMS: atom_id res chain seq x y z
N MET A 1 57.92 -47.38 6.77
CA MET A 1 57.44 -46.38 5.79
C MET A 1 56.33 -46.99 4.95
N LEU A 2 55.08 -46.59 5.18
CA LEU A 2 54.11 -46.09 4.18
C LEU A 2 52.76 -45.90 4.87
N ASN A 3 52.36 -44.64 4.93
CA ASN A 3 51.22 -44.10 5.66
C ASN A 3 49.90 -44.40 4.95
N PHE A 4 48.89 -44.80 5.72
CA PHE A 4 47.49 -44.80 5.31
C PHE A 4 47.03 -43.37 5.03
N LYS A 5 46.69 -43.05 3.78
CA LYS A 5 45.97 -41.82 3.44
C LYS A 5 44.48 -42.15 3.33
N SER A 6 43.72 -41.58 4.27
CA SER A 6 42.26 -41.55 4.31
C SER A 6 41.69 -40.91 3.04
N LEU A 7 40.76 -41.60 2.36
CA LEU A 7 39.92 -41.01 1.31
C LEU A 7 38.79 -40.23 1.99
N GLY A 8 38.89 -38.91 1.97
CA GLY A 8 37.78 -38.03 2.31
C GLY A 8 36.73 -38.06 1.20
N LEU A 9 35.54 -38.60 1.50
CA LEU A 9 34.34 -38.41 0.69
C LEU A 9 33.88 -36.96 0.84
N SER A 10 34.18 -36.13 -0.16
CA SER A 10 33.57 -34.82 -0.31
C SER A 10 32.17 -34.99 -0.88
N ILE A 11 31.15 -34.98 -0.01
CA ILE A 11 29.76 -34.81 -0.41
C ILE A 11 29.62 -33.35 -0.88
N LEU A 12 29.58 -33.14 -2.19
CA LEU A 12 29.14 -31.88 -2.77
C LEU A 12 27.64 -31.74 -2.48
N SER A 13 27.30 -31.06 -1.40
CA SER A 13 25.95 -30.57 -1.19
C SER A 13 25.69 -29.47 -2.22
N ALA A 14 25.08 -29.84 -3.34
CA ALA A 14 24.49 -28.88 -4.25
C ALA A 14 23.33 -28.21 -3.51
N SER A 15 23.61 -27.05 -2.92
CA SER A 15 22.56 -26.15 -2.43
C SER A 15 21.75 -25.72 -3.66
N VAL A 16 20.61 -26.38 -3.86
CA VAL A 16 19.58 -25.87 -4.75
C VAL A 16 19.14 -24.55 -4.14
N VAL A 17 19.70 -23.46 -4.65
CA VAL A 17 19.16 -22.13 -4.43
C VAL A 17 17.81 -22.13 -5.14
N LEU A 18 16.77 -22.51 -4.41
CA LEU A 18 15.41 -22.14 -4.75
C LEU A 18 15.39 -20.61 -4.77
N GLN A 19 15.59 -20.04 -5.95
CA GLN A 19 15.21 -18.67 -6.26
C GLN A 19 13.69 -18.61 -6.17
N SER A 20 13.17 -18.60 -4.94
CA SER A 20 11.89 -17.99 -4.66
C SER A 20 12.03 -16.57 -5.17
N GLN A 21 11.43 -16.26 -6.32
CA GLN A 21 11.14 -14.88 -6.69
C GLN A 21 10.23 -14.37 -5.58
N ALA A 22 10.82 -13.87 -4.49
CA ALA A 22 10.13 -12.93 -3.64
C ALA A 22 9.65 -11.86 -4.62
N LEU A 23 8.33 -11.78 -4.83
CA LEU A 23 7.72 -10.67 -5.55
C LEU A 23 8.39 -9.42 -5.02
N ALA A 24 9.12 -8.71 -5.87
CA ALA A 24 9.91 -7.58 -5.44
C ALA A 24 8.95 -6.61 -4.74
N CYS A 25 9.10 -6.44 -3.43
CA CYS A 25 8.27 -5.51 -2.68
C CYS A 25 8.44 -4.11 -3.27
N VAL A 26 7.35 -3.35 -3.32
CA VAL A 26 7.41 -1.94 -3.73
C VAL A 26 8.45 -1.20 -2.88
N PRO A 27 9.32 -0.36 -3.47
CA PRO A 27 10.27 0.42 -2.68
C PRO A 27 9.55 1.26 -1.63
N GLU A 28 10.08 1.32 -0.42
CA GLU A 28 9.45 2.05 0.70
C GLU A 28 9.20 3.52 0.37
N SER A 29 10.10 4.16 -0.38
CA SER A 29 9.93 5.54 -0.86
C SER A 29 8.74 5.70 -1.79
N VAL A 30 8.46 4.71 -2.64
CA VAL A 30 7.30 4.70 -3.53
C VAL A 30 6.03 4.52 -2.68
N LEU A 31 6.03 3.55 -1.76
CA LEU A 31 4.91 3.34 -0.84
C LEU A 31 4.59 4.61 -0.03
N ASP A 32 5.61 5.29 0.50
CA ASP A 32 5.45 6.54 1.24
C ASP A 32 4.92 7.67 0.36
N ASN A 33 5.37 7.78 -0.90
CA ASN A 33 4.87 8.79 -1.83
C ASN A 33 3.38 8.59 -2.14
N PHE A 34 2.96 7.37 -2.47
CA PHE A 34 1.54 7.03 -2.67
C PHE A 34 0.73 7.25 -1.39
N THR A 35 1.27 6.84 -0.24
CA THR A 35 0.62 7.06 1.06
C THR A 35 0.40 8.55 1.33
N ASN A 36 1.40 9.39 1.10
CA ASN A 36 1.30 10.84 1.27
C ASN A 36 0.26 11.45 0.31
N PHE A 37 0.27 11.04 -0.95
CA PHE A 37 -0.69 11.52 -1.94
C PHE A 37 -2.14 11.29 -1.50
N TYR A 38 -2.52 10.06 -1.15
CA TYR A 38 -3.88 9.75 -0.70
C TYR A 38 -4.19 10.32 0.69
N PHE A 39 -3.20 10.37 1.59
CA PHE A 39 -3.36 11.02 2.89
C PHE A 39 -3.71 12.50 2.73
N TRP A 40 -3.07 13.22 1.80
CA TRP A 40 -3.37 14.63 1.53
C TRP A 40 -4.71 14.84 0.82
N GLN A 41 -5.19 13.87 0.05
CA GLN A 41 -6.57 13.92 -0.47
C GLN A 41 -7.60 13.84 0.65
N ALA A 42 -7.40 12.95 1.64
CA ALA A 42 -8.27 12.85 2.81
C ALA A 42 -8.13 14.03 3.78
N ASN A 43 -6.93 14.61 3.88
CA ASN A 43 -6.56 15.68 4.82
C ASN A 43 -5.86 16.83 4.08
N PRO A 44 -6.57 17.63 3.28
CA PRO A 44 -5.97 18.65 2.41
C PRO A 44 -5.21 19.74 3.19
N GLU A 45 -5.60 20.01 4.44
CA GLU A 45 -4.89 20.93 5.34
C GLU A 45 -3.48 20.45 5.72
N MET A 46 -3.19 19.16 5.53
CA MET A 46 -1.88 18.54 5.75
C MET A 46 -1.04 18.42 4.48
N SER A 47 -1.51 18.93 3.33
CA SER A 47 -0.76 18.91 2.07
C SER A 47 0.65 19.50 2.24
N ASN A 48 1.66 18.74 1.82
CA ASN A 48 3.09 19.05 1.96
C ASN A 48 3.59 19.28 3.40
N LYS A 49 2.83 18.87 4.42
CA LYS A 49 3.23 18.98 5.83
C LYS A 49 3.55 17.62 6.42
N SER A 50 4.60 17.57 7.22
CA SER A 50 4.91 16.41 8.04
C SER A 50 3.95 16.29 9.22
N ILE A 51 3.54 15.05 9.53
CA ILE A 51 2.72 14.73 10.70
C ILE A 51 3.56 14.95 11.97
N LYS A 52 3.09 15.82 12.85
CA LYS A 52 3.74 16.10 14.15
C LYS A 52 3.44 15.00 15.16
N SER A 53 4.32 14.82 16.15
CA SER A 53 4.22 13.75 17.15
C SER A 53 2.91 13.74 17.97
N HIS A 54 2.28 14.91 18.17
CA HIS A 54 1.01 15.05 18.89
C HIS A 54 -0.22 14.82 17.99
N GLN A 55 -0.07 14.82 16.66
CA GLN A 55 -1.16 14.60 15.71
C GLN A 55 -1.44 13.09 15.58
N LYS A 56 -1.92 12.48 16.67
CA LYS A 56 -2.14 11.04 16.76
C LYS A 56 -3.15 10.52 15.74
N GLN A 57 -4.18 11.30 15.43
CA GLN A 57 -5.23 10.91 14.50
C GLN A 57 -4.69 10.81 13.06
N TYR A 58 -4.04 11.86 12.56
CA TYR A 58 -3.37 11.81 11.25
C TYR A 58 -2.35 10.67 11.14
N LYS A 59 -1.61 10.38 12.22
CA LYS A 59 -0.70 9.22 12.22
C LYS A 59 -1.44 7.90 12.03
N LYS A 60 -2.62 7.71 12.64
CA LYS A 60 -3.41 6.48 12.47
C LYS A 60 -3.92 6.35 11.04
N GLU A 61 -4.48 7.42 10.48
CA GLU A 61 -4.99 7.44 9.11
C GLU A 61 -3.88 7.16 8.10
N TRP A 62 -2.73 7.83 8.24
CA TRP A 62 -1.58 7.61 7.36
C TRP A 62 -1.10 6.15 7.41
N LEU A 63 -1.02 5.54 8.61
CA LEU A 63 -0.65 4.14 8.74
C LEU A 63 -1.70 3.19 8.15
N ALA A 64 -2.99 3.52 8.26
CA ALA A 64 -4.07 2.73 7.69
C ALA A 64 -4.06 2.76 6.15
N ILE A 65 -3.82 3.94 5.56
CA ILE A 65 -3.61 4.11 4.12
C ILE A 65 -2.41 3.30 3.65
N LYS A 66 -1.27 3.42 4.34
CA LYS A 66 -0.06 2.68 4.02
C LYS A 66 -0.28 1.17 4.02
N GLU A 67 -1.03 0.66 5.00
CA GLU A 67 -1.35 -0.76 5.10
C GLU A 67 -2.15 -1.26 3.88
N VAL A 68 -3.13 -0.47 3.41
CA VAL A 68 -3.89 -0.82 2.20
C VAL A 68 -2.99 -0.88 0.97
N LEU A 69 -2.04 0.04 0.85
CA LEU A 69 -1.21 0.19 -0.35
C LEU A 69 -0.10 -0.85 -0.51
N LYS A 70 0.36 -1.49 0.58
CA LYS A 70 1.49 -2.44 0.59
C LYS A 70 1.44 -3.48 -0.52
N ASP A 71 0.24 -4.03 -0.77
CA ASP A 71 0.03 -5.09 -1.76
C ASP A 71 -0.77 -4.62 -2.98
N ARG A 72 -1.01 -3.31 -3.10
CA ARG A 72 -1.86 -2.71 -4.16
C ARG A 72 -1.11 -1.79 -5.12
N ILE A 73 0.16 -1.49 -4.84
CA ILE A 73 1.03 -0.79 -5.79
C ILE A 73 1.75 -1.83 -6.66
N VAL A 74 1.69 -1.66 -7.98
CA VAL A 74 2.28 -2.57 -8.97
C VAL A 74 3.14 -1.80 -9.96
N TRP A 75 4.22 -2.43 -10.44
CA TRP A 75 4.98 -1.92 -11.57
C TRP A 75 4.33 -2.38 -12.86
N MET A 76 3.84 -1.46 -13.68
CA MET A 76 3.14 -1.78 -14.93
C MET A 76 3.41 -0.71 -16.01
N GLU A 77 3.03 -1.03 -17.24
CA GLU A 77 2.99 -0.03 -18.31
C GLU A 77 1.96 1.04 -17.92
N ILE A 78 2.37 2.30 -17.98
CA ILE A 78 1.54 3.45 -17.63
C ILE A 78 0.41 3.54 -18.66
N PRO A 79 -0.86 3.75 -18.24
CA PRO A 79 -1.96 3.93 -19.17
C PRO A 79 -1.64 4.98 -20.23
N SER A 80 -1.97 4.69 -21.50
CA SER A 80 -1.60 5.52 -22.66
C SER A 80 -2.18 6.93 -22.67
N CYS A 81 -3.06 7.26 -21.73
CA CYS A 81 -3.58 8.60 -21.52
C CYS A 81 -2.66 9.48 -20.65
N TYR A 82 -1.69 8.90 -19.93
CA TYR A 82 -0.70 9.62 -19.13
C TYR A 82 0.70 9.62 -19.74
N ALA A 83 1.01 8.65 -20.60
CA ALA A 83 2.35 8.46 -21.15
C ALA A 83 2.31 7.78 -22.53
N ASP A 84 3.46 7.80 -23.22
CA ASP A 84 3.61 7.07 -24.48
C ASP A 84 3.69 5.56 -24.22
N HIS A 85 3.35 4.76 -25.23
CA HIS A 85 3.46 3.31 -25.13
C HIS A 85 4.88 2.86 -24.80
N GLY A 86 4.99 1.91 -23.87
CA GLY A 86 6.28 1.40 -23.38
C GLY A 86 6.88 2.20 -22.23
N ASP A 87 6.22 3.25 -21.73
CA ASP A 87 6.58 3.89 -20.46
C ASP A 87 6.05 3.07 -19.28
N TYR A 88 6.90 2.78 -18.30
CA TYR A 88 6.56 1.99 -17.11
C TYR A 88 6.66 2.83 -15.83
N GLY A 89 5.76 2.55 -14.91
CA GLY A 89 5.68 3.25 -13.63
C GLY A 89 5.06 2.39 -12.55
N TYR A 90 5.07 2.92 -11.33
CA TYR A 90 4.28 2.36 -10.25
C TYR A 90 2.87 2.91 -10.33
N GLU A 91 1.89 2.03 -10.27
CA GLU A 91 0.47 2.35 -10.30
C GLU A 91 -0.30 1.59 -9.24
N VAL A 92 -1.51 2.06 -8.94
CA VAL A 92 -2.45 1.33 -8.09
C VAL A 92 -3.22 0.31 -8.92
N LYS A 93 -3.12 -0.96 -8.55
CA LYS A 93 -3.95 -2.02 -9.16
C LYS A 93 -5.40 -1.91 -8.71
N ASP A 94 -6.32 -2.41 -9.53
CA ASP A 94 -7.76 -2.48 -9.22
C ASP A 94 -8.29 -1.14 -8.69
N TYR A 95 -8.01 -0.05 -9.41
CA TYR A 95 -8.14 1.33 -8.93
C TYR A 95 -9.42 1.59 -8.12
N VAL A 96 -10.59 1.25 -8.67
CA VAL A 96 -11.89 1.45 -7.99
C VAL A 96 -11.97 0.73 -6.64
N GLU A 97 -11.51 -0.53 -6.58
CA GLU A 97 -11.50 -1.31 -5.34
C GLU A 97 -10.49 -0.75 -4.35
N THR A 98 -9.33 -0.31 -4.84
CA THR A 98 -8.30 0.29 -4.00
C THR A 98 -8.74 1.63 -3.43
N ILE A 99 -9.35 2.52 -4.22
CA ILE A 99 -9.92 3.77 -3.72
C ILE A 99 -10.99 3.48 -2.66
N THR A 100 -11.86 2.50 -2.88
CA THR A 100 -12.86 2.09 -1.87
C THR A 100 -12.20 1.62 -0.57
N ALA A 101 -11.15 0.79 -0.66
CA ALA A 101 -10.40 0.33 0.50
C ALA A 101 -9.68 1.47 1.25
N LEU A 102 -9.19 2.48 0.53
CA LEU A 102 -8.56 3.66 1.12
C LEU A 102 -9.57 4.52 1.88
N ILE A 103 -10.76 4.74 1.31
CA ILE A 103 -11.85 5.47 1.97
C ILE A 103 -12.24 4.76 3.28
N ASP A 104 -12.42 3.43 3.23
CA ASP A 104 -12.71 2.62 4.41
C ASP A 104 -11.59 2.70 5.46
N ALA A 105 -10.32 2.67 5.03
CA ALA A 105 -9.18 2.76 5.93
C ALA A 105 -9.13 4.09 6.68
N VAL A 106 -9.38 5.21 6.00
CA VAL A 106 -9.48 6.54 6.63
C VAL A 106 -10.66 6.57 7.60
N PHE A 107 -11.85 6.13 7.17
CA PHE A 107 -13.05 6.15 8.00
C PHE A 107 -12.87 5.32 9.29
N TYR A 108 -12.39 4.07 9.18
CA TYR A 108 -12.20 3.22 10.36
C TYR A 108 -10.99 3.59 11.23
N ALA A 109 -10.05 4.39 10.72
CA ALA A 109 -9.00 4.98 11.57
C ALA A 109 -9.59 6.00 12.56
N SER A 110 -10.67 6.69 12.18
CA SER A 110 -11.44 7.60 13.03
C SER A 110 -12.48 6.89 13.89
N HIS A 111 -13.07 5.79 13.38
CA HIS A 111 -14.10 4.98 14.05
C HIS A 111 -13.65 3.53 14.27
N PRO A 112 -12.62 3.27 15.08
CA PRO A 112 -12.03 1.93 15.24
C PRO A 112 -13.02 0.90 15.78
N GLU A 113 -14.01 1.32 16.56
CA GLU A 113 -15.09 0.47 17.08
C GLU A 113 -16.03 -0.06 15.99
N LEU A 114 -15.98 0.51 14.79
CA LEU A 114 -16.78 0.10 13.63
C LEU A 114 -16.01 -0.76 12.63
N LYS A 115 -14.72 -1.02 12.87
CA LYS A 115 -13.83 -1.68 11.90
C LYS A 115 -14.41 -2.97 11.33
N GLY A 116 -14.50 -3.04 10.00
CA GLY A 116 -14.99 -4.21 9.27
C GLY A 116 -16.51 -4.41 9.29
N ARG A 117 -17.26 -3.49 9.92
CA ARG A 117 -18.72 -3.54 9.97
C ARG A 117 -19.33 -2.60 8.94
N LYS A 118 -20.22 -3.12 8.09
CA LYS A 118 -21.02 -2.29 7.18
C LYS A 118 -21.88 -1.27 7.95
N LEU A 119 -21.89 -0.03 7.46
CA LEU A 119 -22.78 1.02 7.94
C LEU A 119 -24.24 0.66 7.68
N ARG A 120 -25.10 0.89 8.66
CA ARG A 120 -26.54 0.66 8.60
C ARG A 120 -27.22 1.89 8.00
N PRO A 121 -28.34 1.75 7.27
CA PRO A 121 -29.04 2.89 6.67
C PRO A 121 -29.47 3.98 7.66
N SER A 122 -29.72 3.62 8.93
CA SER A 122 -30.07 4.55 10.00
C SER A 122 -28.88 5.36 10.53
N GLU A 123 -27.64 4.99 10.21
CA GLU A 123 -26.40 5.65 10.65
C GLU A 123 -26.05 6.84 9.76
N THR A 124 -27.01 7.74 9.58
CA THR A 124 -26.95 8.83 8.58
C THR A 124 -25.76 9.75 8.76
N HIS A 125 -25.33 10.02 10.00
CA HIS A 125 -24.15 10.82 10.28
C HIS A 125 -22.86 10.13 9.79
N LEU A 126 -22.69 8.84 10.11
CA LEU A 126 -21.52 8.06 9.68
C LEU A 126 -21.48 7.89 8.15
N ILE A 127 -22.65 7.69 7.53
CA ILE A 127 -22.77 7.63 6.07
C ILE A 127 -22.36 8.97 5.44
N ARG A 128 -22.78 10.09 6.03
CA ARG A 128 -22.40 11.42 5.54
C ARG A 128 -20.89 11.63 5.63
N GLU A 129 -20.28 11.27 6.75
CA GLU A 129 -18.84 11.36 6.95
C GLU A 129 -18.07 10.49 5.95
N TRP A 130 -18.45 9.24 5.80
CA TRP A 130 -17.86 8.34 4.80
C TRP A 130 -17.96 8.90 3.38
N ASN A 131 -19.11 9.49 3.03
CA ASN A 131 -19.29 10.14 1.73
C ASN A 131 -18.42 11.39 1.54
N LEU A 132 -18.15 12.15 2.61
CA LEU A 132 -17.24 13.30 2.55
C LEU A 132 -15.80 12.84 2.29
N ILE A 133 -15.36 11.76 2.94
CA ILE A 133 -14.07 11.13 2.65
C ILE A 133 -14.06 10.67 1.19
N LYS A 134 -15.09 9.94 0.74
CA LYS A 134 -15.18 9.50 -0.66
C LYS A 134 -15.05 10.64 -1.67
N GLN A 135 -15.66 11.79 -1.39
CA GLN A 135 -15.59 12.97 -2.28
C GLN A 135 -14.22 13.64 -2.30
N SER A 136 -13.38 13.39 -1.30
CA SER A 136 -12.03 13.94 -1.24
C SER A 136 -11.05 13.18 -2.13
N PHE A 137 -11.37 11.92 -2.45
CA PHE A 137 -10.57 11.12 -3.37
C PHE A 137 -10.89 11.50 -4.81
N ILE A 138 -9.87 11.99 -5.53
CA ILE A 138 -10.01 12.36 -6.94
C ILE A 138 -10.22 11.08 -7.73
N TYR A 139 -11.32 10.99 -8.49
CA TYR A 139 -11.50 9.96 -9.49
C TYR A 139 -10.65 10.30 -10.70
N ASP A 140 -9.66 9.46 -10.98
CA ASP A 140 -8.93 9.52 -12.23
C ASP A 140 -9.61 8.60 -13.27
N PRO A 141 -10.12 9.14 -14.39
CA PRO A 141 -10.90 8.37 -15.36
C PRO A 141 -10.06 7.60 -16.38
N CYS A 142 -8.73 7.63 -16.29
CA CYS A 142 -7.98 6.49 -16.80
C CYS A 142 -7.92 5.40 -15.72
#